data_AF-A0A7Y8SSJ9-F1
#
_entry.id   AF-A0A7Y8SSJ9-F1
#
_cell.length_a   1.000
_cell.length_b   1.000
_cell.length_c   1.000
_cell.angle_alpha   90.00
_cell.angle_beta   90.00
_cell.angle_gamma   90.00
#
_symmetry.space_group_name_H-M   'P 1'
#
loop_
_entity.id
_entity.type
_entity.pdbx_description
1 polymer ?
#
loop_
_entity_poly.entity_id
_entity_poly.type
_entity_poly.pdbx_seq_one_letter_code
_entity_poly.pdbx_strand_id
1 'polypeptide(L)'
;MRRSLTMRRVYSTESVGPAERLAFWNAIASRAIAPMSIEAMGAAPFRAELGRASLGRCELFSPRSTAASVRFDGAVRRRAGVRKRRMLLMLQCEGRSLAQLAGRDVELQPGDSVVIDAEAPYTIGFTEPTRVILASLEGDERRLAAMERVAGHRACGAIGAGALLSSFLRSTWAHLDDQLAEEGGGALSAALWDLAALAYGLPRSAVATGTRADDMRAQMQAFMEERLHDPALGAAMIARDFAVSRRYVQMLFSEIGFTPSAFILERRLERAAERLGQGEDCVTDVAFSLGFNDLSHFSRAFRRRLGVSPRAYRDAARRRAAT
;
A
#
# COMPACT_ATOMS: atom_id res chain seq x y z
N MET A 1 24.73 -19.06 0.29
CA MET A 1 25.06 -17.61 0.17
C MET A 1 23.80 -16.86 -0.26
N ARG A 2 23.04 -16.31 0.70
CA ARG A 2 21.92 -15.41 0.40
C ARG A 2 22.52 -14.08 -0.08
N ARG A 3 22.19 -13.64 -1.29
CA ARG A 3 22.57 -12.31 -1.79
C ARG A 3 21.79 -11.28 -0.96
N SER A 4 22.49 -10.38 -0.27
CA SER A 4 21.88 -9.21 0.40
C SER A 4 21.10 -8.40 -0.64
N LEU A 5 19.80 -8.21 -0.40
CA LEU A 5 18.87 -7.57 -1.34
C LEU A 5 18.79 -6.04 -1.15
N THR A 6 19.36 -5.47 -0.08
CA THR A 6 19.08 -4.07 0.31
C THR A 6 20.22 -3.33 1.02
N MET A 7 21.51 -3.64 0.75
CA MET A 7 22.57 -2.68 1.10
C MET A 7 22.22 -1.31 0.51
N ARG A 8 21.98 -0.32 1.38
CA ARG A 8 21.68 1.07 1.01
C ARG A 8 22.79 1.57 0.11
N ARG A 9 22.53 1.61 -1.19
CA ARG A 9 23.54 2.05 -2.17
C ARG A 9 23.61 3.56 -2.11
N VAL A 10 24.79 4.06 -1.78
CA VAL A 10 25.08 5.49 -1.78
C VAL A 10 25.95 5.79 -2.99
N TYR A 11 25.49 6.70 -3.83
CA TYR A 11 26.28 7.29 -4.90
C TYR A 11 26.63 8.73 -4.51
N SER A 12 27.89 9.13 -4.62
CA SER A 12 28.35 10.47 -4.24
C SER A 12 29.20 11.09 -5.34
N THR A 13 29.07 12.40 -5.54
CA THR A 13 29.93 13.18 -6.45
C THR A 13 31.27 13.59 -5.82
N GLU A 14 31.49 13.31 -4.53
CA GLU A 14 32.69 13.79 -3.82
C GLU A 14 33.99 13.23 -4.38
N SER A 15 33.97 11.97 -4.84
CA SER A 15 35.10 11.29 -5.48
C SER A 15 35.26 11.64 -6.97
N VAL A 16 34.41 12.52 -7.52
CA VAL A 16 34.43 12.92 -8.93
C VAL A 16 34.99 14.34 -9.06
N GLY A 17 35.83 14.57 -10.07
CA GLY A 17 36.42 15.87 -10.35
C GLY A 17 35.34 16.94 -10.61
N PRO A 18 35.50 18.20 -10.13
CA PRO A 18 34.44 19.22 -10.18
C PRO A 18 33.75 19.41 -11.53
N ALA A 19 34.49 19.36 -12.64
CA ALA A 19 33.97 19.54 -13.99
C ALA A 19 33.05 18.40 -14.47
N GLU A 20 33.22 17.18 -13.93
CA GLU A 20 32.49 15.98 -14.37
C GLU A 20 31.29 15.66 -13.49
N ARG A 21 31.16 16.31 -12.32
CA ARG A 21 30.13 15.98 -11.31
C ARG A 21 28.71 16.06 -11.85
N LEU A 22 28.41 17.08 -12.65
CA LEU A 22 27.06 17.27 -13.18
C LEU A 22 26.70 16.20 -14.21
N ALA A 23 27.63 15.86 -15.11
CA ALA A 23 27.44 14.80 -16.10
C ALA A 23 27.28 13.43 -15.43
N PHE A 24 28.15 13.13 -14.46
CA PHE A 24 28.06 11.93 -13.63
C PHE A 24 26.71 11.83 -12.89
N TRP A 25 26.29 12.93 -12.27
CA TRP A 25 25.02 12.98 -11.53
C TRP A 25 23.80 12.81 -12.44
N ASN A 26 23.78 13.46 -13.61
CA ASN A 26 22.73 13.29 -14.61
C ASN A 26 22.59 11.81 -15.04
N ALA A 27 23.71 11.13 -15.30
CA ALA A 27 23.70 9.73 -15.68
C ALA A 27 23.11 8.82 -14.58
N ILE A 28 23.44 9.09 -13.32
CA ILE A 28 22.94 8.32 -12.17
C ILE A 28 21.46 8.60 -11.91
N ALA A 29 21.08 9.88 -11.77
CA ALA A 29 19.71 10.27 -11.46
C ALA A 29 18.72 9.84 -12.56
N SER A 30 19.10 10.03 -13.83
CA SER A 30 18.29 9.64 -14.99
C SER A 30 18.04 8.13 -15.05
N ARG A 31 19.05 7.33 -14.68
CA ARG A 31 18.94 5.87 -14.64
C ARG A 31 18.19 5.35 -13.42
N ALA A 32 18.43 5.95 -12.25
CA ALA A 32 17.95 5.44 -10.97
C ALA A 32 16.50 5.86 -10.68
N ILE A 33 16.13 7.11 -10.98
CA ILE A 33 14.87 7.70 -10.55
C ILE A 33 13.90 7.78 -11.73
N ALA A 34 14.16 8.70 -12.68
CA ALA A 34 13.35 8.92 -13.87
C ALA A 34 14.20 9.67 -14.92
N PRO A 35 13.88 9.56 -16.22
CA PRO A 35 14.59 10.32 -17.25
C PRO A 35 14.47 11.82 -16.93
N MET A 36 15.58 12.47 -16.61
CA MET A 36 15.60 13.90 -16.24
C MET A 36 16.96 14.51 -16.59
N SER A 37 16.97 15.82 -16.82
CA SER A 37 18.18 16.63 -16.85
C SER A 37 18.29 17.45 -15.57
N ILE A 38 19.52 17.66 -15.12
CA ILE A 38 19.85 18.40 -13.91
C ILE A 38 20.91 19.44 -14.25
N GLU A 39 20.65 20.68 -13.89
CA GLU A 39 21.55 21.81 -14.05
C GLU A 39 21.89 22.38 -12.68
N ALA A 40 23.15 22.68 -12.43
CA ALA A 40 23.56 23.34 -11.18
C ALA A 40 23.09 24.80 -11.19
N MET A 41 22.61 25.29 -10.05
CA MET A 41 22.25 26.70 -9.89
C MET A 41 23.37 27.41 -9.11
N GLY A 42 23.95 28.45 -9.71
CA GLY A 42 25.03 29.25 -9.12
C GLY A 42 26.44 28.85 -9.59
N ALA A 43 27.43 29.58 -9.08
CA ALA A 43 28.83 29.46 -9.51
C ALA A 43 29.66 28.42 -8.75
N ALA A 44 29.15 27.91 -7.62
CA ALA A 44 29.88 26.95 -6.79
C ALA A 44 29.87 25.54 -7.43
N PRO A 45 30.92 24.72 -7.20
CA PRO A 45 30.95 23.34 -7.70
C PRO A 45 29.77 22.52 -7.18
N PHE A 46 29.05 21.90 -8.11
CA PHE A 46 27.93 21.01 -7.79
C PHE A 46 28.37 19.86 -6.87
N ARG A 47 27.58 19.56 -5.84
CA ARG A 47 27.78 18.42 -4.94
C ARG A 47 26.45 17.72 -4.75
N ALA A 48 26.45 16.39 -4.86
CA ALA A 48 25.27 15.58 -4.64
C ALA A 48 25.59 14.18 -4.12
N GLU A 49 24.61 13.60 -3.42
CA GLU A 49 24.61 12.25 -2.89
C GLU A 49 23.23 11.62 -3.12
N LEU A 50 23.17 10.36 -3.51
CA LEU A 50 21.93 9.59 -3.69
C LEU A 50 21.99 8.33 -2.83
N GLY A 51 21.13 8.26 -1.81
CA GLY A 51 20.79 7.00 -1.17
C GLY A 51 19.65 6.29 -1.91
N ARG A 52 19.67 4.95 -1.93
CA ARG A 52 18.57 4.12 -2.43
C ARG A 52 18.27 2.93 -1.51
N ALA A 53 16.99 2.60 -1.35
CA ALA A 53 16.52 1.41 -0.65
C ALA A 53 15.23 0.85 -1.30
N SER A 54 14.92 -0.43 -1.06
CA SER A 54 13.70 -1.07 -1.55
C SER A 54 12.70 -1.27 -0.41
N LEU A 55 11.44 -0.95 -0.64
CA LEU A 55 10.32 -1.05 0.30
C LEU A 55 9.20 -1.89 -0.33
N GLY A 56 9.31 -3.21 -0.24
CA GLY A 56 8.40 -4.12 -0.93
C GLY A 56 8.46 -3.91 -2.45
N ARG A 57 7.37 -3.38 -3.04
CA ARG A 57 7.30 -3.05 -4.48
C ARG A 57 7.64 -1.58 -4.79
N CYS A 58 7.87 -0.77 -3.77
CA CYS A 58 8.27 0.63 -3.91
C CYS A 58 9.79 0.75 -3.81
N GLU A 59 10.36 1.70 -4.53
CA GLU A 59 11.76 2.12 -4.37
C GLU A 59 11.79 3.46 -3.66
N LEU A 60 12.64 3.57 -2.65
CA LEU A 60 12.92 4.82 -1.96
C LEU A 60 14.26 5.37 -2.40
N PHE A 61 14.29 6.67 -2.64
CA PHE A 61 15.50 7.43 -2.94
C PHE A 61 15.58 8.62 -2.00
N SER A 62 16.78 9.00 -1.58
CA SER A 62 16.98 10.29 -0.93
C SER A 62 18.18 11.01 -1.54
N PRO A 63 17.96 11.77 -2.63
CA PRO A 63 18.97 12.65 -3.15
C PRO A 63 19.14 13.87 -2.22
N ARG A 64 20.40 14.24 -2.02
CA ARG A 64 20.83 15.51 -1.43
C ARG A 64 21.71 16.22 -2.44
N SER A 65 21.53 17.52 -2.64
CA SER A 65 22.42 18.30 -3.50
C SER A 65 22.54 19.75 -3.06
N THR A 66 23.55 20.44 -3.60
CA THR A 66 23.53 21.91 -3.70
C THR A 66 22.37 22.38 -4.60
N ALA A 67 22.17 23.69 -4.68
CA ALA A 67 21.14 24.31 -5.52
C ALA A 67 21.22 23.80 -6.97
N ALA A 68 20.06 23.44 -7.53
CA ALA A 68 19.95 22.81 -8.84
C ALA A 68 18.54 22.96 -9.42
N SER A 69 18.46 22.95 -10.75
CA SER A 69 17.21 22.81 -11.50
C SER A 69 17.13 21.41 -12.07
N VAL A 70 16.00 20.74 -11.86
CA VAL A 70 15.68 19.42 -12.41
C VAL A 70 14.58 19.61 -13.43
N ARG A 71 14.75 19.05 -14.63
CA ARG A 71 13.80 19.17 -15.74
C ARG A 71 13.54 17.83 -16.39
N PHE A 72 12.31 17.62 -16.84
CA PHE A 72 11.97 16.59 -17.80
C PHE A 72 11.05 17.16 -18.87
N ASP A 73 11.39 16.96 -20.15
CA ASP A 73 10.66 17.57 -21.28
C ASP A 73 9.65 16.61 -21.95
N GLY A 74 9.44 15.41 -21.42
CA GLY A 74 8.44 14.44 -21.94
C GLY A 74 8.81 13.75 -23.27
N ALA A 75 9.91 14.13 -23.93
CA ALA A 75 10.27 13.66 -25.27
C ALA A 75 10.61 12.16 -25.38
N VAL A 76 10.85 11.47 -24.27
CA VAL A 76 11.21 10.03 -24.25
C VAL A 76 10.01 9.12 -24.57
N ARG A 77 8.79 9.65 -24.65
CA ARG A 77 7.54 8.87 -24.86
C ARG A 77 7.39 8.16 -26.22
N ARG A 78 8.19 8.44 -27.25
CA ARG A 78 7.86 8.01 -28.64
C ARG A 78 8.51 6.72 -29.17
N ARG A 79 9.39 6.03 -28.45
CA ARG A 79 10.01 4.79 -28.98
C ARG A 79 10.09 3.69 -27.92
N ALA A 80 9.52 2.54 -28.26
CA ALA A 80 9.40 1.29 -27.50
C ALA A 80 8.15 1.18 -26.60
N GLY A 81 7.37 0.12 -26.85
CA GLY A 81 6.03 -0.10 -26.31
C GLY A 81 5.89 -0.07 -24.79
N VAL A 82 4.69 0.31 -24.36
CA VAL A 82 4.07 0.22 -23.02
C VAL A 82 5.06 -0.04 -21.88
N ARG A 83 5.84 0.98 -21.50
CA ARG A 83 6.41 1.02 -20.15
C ARG A 83 5.29 1.35 -19.17
N LYS A 84 5.30 0.69 -18.02
CA LYS A 84 4.32 0.94 -16.94
C LYS A 84 4.47 2.38 -16.46
N ARG A 85 3.35 3.08 -16.39
CA ARG A 85 3.23 4.43 -15.85
C ARG A 85 3.86 4.51 -14.46
N ARG A 86 4.68 5.54 -14.22
CA ARG A 86 5.41 5.72 -12.96
C ARG A 86 5.06 7.04 -12.32
N MET A 87 4.52 6.97 -11.10
CA MET A 87 4.30 8.13 -10.24
C MET A 87 5.42 8.18 -9.19
N LEU A 88 5.85 9.38 -8.82
CA LEU A 88 6.78 9.61 -7.71
C LEU A 88 6.09 10.45 -6.65
N LEU A 89 6.19 10.04 -5.39
CA LEU A 89 5.85 10.88 -4.25
C LEU A 89 7.14 11.54 -3.74
N MET A 90 7.23 12.85 -3.84
CA MET A 90 8.35 13.64 -3.34
C MET A 90 8.00 14.28 -2.01
N LEU A 91 8.82 14.04 -0.99
CA LEU A 91 8.79 14.71 0.30
C LEU A 91 9.99 15.66 0.40
N GLN A 92 9.73 16.94 0.66
CA GLN A 92 10.79 17.92 0.94
C GLN A 92 11.34 17.70 2.35
N CYS A 93 12.62 17.35 2.49
CA CYS A 93 13.21 17.07 3.80
C CYS A 93 13.94 18.26 4.41
N GLU A 94 14.75 18.95 3.60
CA GLU A 94 15.58 20.12 3.95
C GLU A 94 15.55 21.11 2.78
N GLY A 95 15.63 22.41 3.06
CA GLY A 95 15.52 23.46 2.03
C GLY A 95 14.13 23.57 1.42
N ARG A 96 13.99 24.46 0.43
CA ARG A 96 12.74 24.70 -0.30
C ARG A 96 12.85 24.37 -1.78
N SER A 97 11.71 24.09 -2.39
CA SER A 97 11.61 23.92 -3.84
C SER A 97 10.43 24.68 -4.44
N LEU A 98 10.64 25.14 -5.67
CA LEU A 98 9.63 25.71 -6.56
C LEU A 98 9.50 24.77 -7.75
N ALA A 99 8.32 24.20 -7.93
CA ALA A 99 8.08 23.18 -8.94
C ALA A 99 6.93 23.58 -9.86
N GLN A 100 7.08 23.32 -11.15
CA GLN A 100 6.01 23.35 -12.12
C GLN A 100 5.65 21.91 -12.50
N LEU A 101 4.52 21.42 -11.98
CA LEU A 101 4.07 20.04 -12.06
C LEU A 101 2.63 19.99 -12.55
N ALA A 102 2.34 19.21 -13.59
CA ALA A 102 0.98 19.07 -14.15
C ALA A 102 0.29 20.43 -14.42
N GLY A 103 1.06 21.42 -14.91
CA GLY A 103 0.58 22.78 -15.19
C GLY A 103 0.31 23.65 -13.95
N ARG A 104 0.81 23.26 -12.77
CA ARG A 104 0.67 24.01 -11.51
C ARG A 104 2.04 24.42 -10.98
N ASP A 105 2.12 25.63 -10.47
CA ASP A 105 3.27 26.07 -9.67
C ASP A 105 3.04 25.70 -8.19
N VAL A 106 4.01 25.05 -7.59
CA VAL A 106 3.94 24.50 -6.24
C VAL A 106 5.23 24.85 -5.49
N GLU A 107 5.08 25.50 -4.34
CA GLU A 107 6.18 25.70 -3.40
C GLU A 107 6.08 24.66 -2.27
N LEU A 108 7.22 24.01 -1.98
CA LEU A 108 7.33 23.02 -0.91
C LEU A 108 8.33 23.48 0.14
N GLN A 109 7.89 23.40 1.39
CA GLN A 109 8.73 23.60 2.57
C GLN A 109 9.06 22.25 3.21
N PRO A 110 10.06 22.18 4.11
CA PRO A 110 10.38 20.95 4.84
C PRO A 110 9.14 20.32 5.48
N GLY A 111 8.85 19.07 5.09
CA GLY A 111 7.69 18.30 5.52
C GLY A 111 6.59 18.20 4.47
N ASP A 112 6.49 19.16 3.54
CA ASP A 112 5.50 19.11 2.48
C ASP A 112 5.81 18.01 1.47
N SER A 113 4.76 17.44 0.88
CA SER A 113 4.90 16.47 -0.20
C SER A 113 4.08 16.82 -1.42
N VAL A 114 4.50 16.30 -2.57
CA VAL A 114 3.81 16.40 -3.85
C VAL A 114 3.92 15.09 -4.63
N VAL A 115 2.89 14.78 -5.41
CA VAL A 115 2.91 13.69 -6.39
C VAL A 115 3.35 14.22 -7.76
N ILE A 116 4.25 13.50 -8.41
CA ILE A 116 4.81 13.81 -9.72
C ILE A 116 4.48 12.66 -10.68
N ASP A 117 3.88 12.96 -11.82
CA ASP A 117 3.86 12.03 -12.95
C ASP A 117 5.24 12.08 -13.62
N ALA A 118 6.02 11.01 -13.47
CA ALA A 118 7.39 10.96 -13.98
C ALA A 118 7.47 10.86 -15.51
N GLU A 119 6.33 10.78 -16.20
CA GLU A 119 6.23 10.76 -17.66
C GLU A 119 5.65 12.05 -18.26
N ALA A 120 5.13 12.95 -17.43
CA ALA A 120 4.69 14.27 -17.87
C ALA A 120 5.85 15.28 -17.76
N PRO A 121 5.92 16.29 -18.64
CA PRO A 121 6.91 17.34 -18.49
C PRO A 121 6.81 18.04 -17.13
N TYR A 122 7.96 18.31 -16.50
CA TYR A 122 8.04 19.01 -15.24
C TYR A 122 9.34 19.79 -15.07
N THR A 123 9.32 20.77 -14.17
CA THR A 123 10.53 21.46 -13.69
C THR A 123 10.49 21.60 -12.18
N ILE A 124 11.61 21.39 -11.50
CA ILE A 124 11.75 21.56 -10.06
C ILE A 124 13.04 22.34 -9.80
N GLY A 125 12.93 23.54 -9.25
CA GLY A 125 14.04 24.37 -8.83
C GLY A 125 14.31 24.24 -7.34
N PHE A 126 15.56 23.98 -6.97
CA PHE A 126 16.07 24.04 -5.61
C PHE A 126 17.07 25.20 -5.54
N THR A 127 16.69 26.28 -4.86
CA THR A 127 17.51 27.51 -4.80
C THR A 127 18.57 27.48 -3.70
N GLU A 128 18.52 26.47 -2.83
CA GLU A 128 19.42 26.26 -1.69
C GLU A 128 19.78 24.76 -1.58
N PRO A 129 20.80 24.39 -0.79
CA PRO A 129 21.09 22.98 -0.52
C PRO A 129 19.84 22.26 0.00
N THR A 130 19.53 21.11 -0.61
CA THR A 130 18.27 20.41 -0.44
C THR A 130 18.50 18.95 -0.13
N ARG A 131 17.53 18.35 0.57
CA ARG A 131 17.37 16.90 0.67
C ARG A 131 15.89 16.60 0.46
N VAL A 132 15.60 15.58 -0.35
CA VAL A 132 14.25 15.07 -0.53
C VAL A 132 14.22 13.56 -0.29
N ILE A 133 13.04 13.01 -0.03
CA ILE A 133 12.76 11.58 -0.15
C ILE A 133 11.81 11.40 -1.33
N LEU A 134 12.15 10.51 -2.25
CA LEU A 134 11.29 10.11 -3.36
C LEU A 134 10.87 8.67 -3.13
N ALA A 135 9.57 8.41 -3.18
CA ALA A 135 9.04 7.05 -3.23
C ALA A 135 8.47 6.78 -4.61
N SER A 136 8.90 5.69 -5.25
CA SER A 136 8.22 5.20 -6.45
C SER A 136 6.88 4.59 -6.05
N LEU A 137 5.82 5.16 -6.62
CA LEU A 137 4.49 4.63 -6.48
C LEU A 137 4.25 3.70 -7.66
N GLU A 138 4.48 2.42 -7.43
CA GLU A 138 4.11 1.35 -8.35
C GLU A 138 2.81 0.70 -7.88
N GLY A 139 1.88 0.49 -8.82
CA GLY A 139 0.56 -0.02 -8.52
C GLY A 139 -0.15 -0.47 -9.79
N ASP A 140 -1.38 -0.95 -9.64
CA ASP A 140 -2.27 -1.11 -10.78
C ASP A 140 -2.71 0.27 -11.33
N GLU A 141 -3.31 0.25 -12.51
CA GLU A 141 -3.73 1.47 -13.22
C GLU A 141 -4.72 2.31 -12.41
N ARG A 142 -5.55 1.71 -11.55
CA ARG A 142 -6.53 2.45 -10.73
C ARG A 142 -5.81 3.30 -9.69
N ARG A 143 -4.82 2.74 -8.98
CA ARG A 143 -4.05 3.47 -7.97
C ARG A 143 -3.22 4.58 -8.61
N LEU A 144 -2.61 4.29 -9.77
CA LEU A 144 -1.82 5.28 -10.51
C LEU A 144 -2.71 6.41 -11.05
N ALA A 145 -3.88 6.10 -11.61
CA ALA A 145 -4.85 7.11 -12.06
C ALA A 145 -5.45 7.94 -10.92
N ALA A 146 -5.50 7.41 -9.69
CA ALA A 146 -5.89 8.17 -8.52
C ALA A 146 -4.81 9.19 -8.13
N MET A 147 -3.55 8.76 -8.13
CA MET A 147 -2.39 9.62 -7.85
C MET A 147 -2.18 10.69 -8.92
N GLU A 148 -2.43 10.36 -10.19
CA GLU A 148 -2.39 11.34 -11.29
C GLU A 148 -3.33 12.53 -11.04
N ARG A 149 -4.56 12.29 -10.55
CA ARG A 149 -5.53 13.35 -10.30
C ARG A 149 -5.06 14.38 -9.27
N VAL A 150 -4.16 13.97 -8.39
CA VAL A 150 -3.59 14.83 -7.33
C VAL A 150 -2.15 15.23 -7.63
N ALA A 151 -1.62 14.88 -8.81
CA ALA A 151 -0.30 15.33 -9.23
C ALA A 151 -0.22 16.86 -9.22
N GLY A 152 0.91 17.39 -8.75
CA GLY A 152 1.10 18.83 -8.56
C GLY A 152 0.22 19.48 -7.47
N HIS A 153 -0.52 18.71 -6.66
CA HIS A 153 -1.14 19.24 -5.44
C HIS A 153 -0.19 19.08 -4.27
N ARG A 154 -0.12 20.08 -3.39
CA ARG A 154 0.67 20.02 -2.17
C ARG A 154 -0.13 19.37 -1.05
N ALA A 155 0.43 18.35 -0.40
CA ALA A 155 0.02 17.92 0.92
C ALA A 155 0.88 18.62 1.99
N CYS A 156 0.24 19.38 2.88
CA CYS A 156 0.93 20.13 3.92
C CYS A 156 1.51 19.19 5.00
N GLY A 157 2.82 19.28 5.22
CA GLY A 157 3.54 18.42 6.16
C GLY A 157 3.37 18.74 7.64
N ALA A 158 2.68 19.83 7.99
CA ALA A 158 2.57 20.33 9.35
C ALA A 158 1.27 19.90 10.06
N ILE A 159 0.27 19.42 9.32
CA ILE A 159 -1.07 19.13 9.85
C ILE A 159 -1.65 17.82 9.31
N GLY A 160 -2.57 17.25 10.08
CA GLY A 160 -3.42 16.13 9.66
C GLY A 160 -2.65 14.96 9.04
N ALA A 161 -3.22 14.38 7.98
CA ALA A 161 -2.63 13.23 7.29
C ALA A 161 -1.31 13.55 6.57
N GLY A 162 -1.06 14.80 6.17
CA GLY A 162 0.21 15.20 5.56
C GLY A 162 1.38 15.14 6.55
N ALA A 163 1.17 15.52 7.81
CA ALA A 163 2.14 15.34 8.88
C ALA A 163 2.46 13.86 9.15
N LEU A 164 1.42 13.00 9.14
CA LEU A 164 1.59 11.56 9.31
C LEU A 164 2.42 10.94 8.17
N LEU A 165 2.11 11.29 6.92
CA LEU A 165 2.87 10.83 5.74
C LEU A 165 4.33 11.28 5.80
N SER A 166 4.58 12.55 6.15
CA SER A 166 5.92 13.11 6.30
C SER A 166 6.74 12.37 7.38
N SER A 167 6.14 12.16 8.55
CA SER A 167 6.76 11.40 9.65
C SER A 167 7.06 9.97 9.25
N PHE A 168 6.09 9.29 8.64
CA PHE A 168 6.22 7.91 8.18
C PHE A 168 7.38 7.76 7.19
N LEU A 169 7.46 8.60 6.15
CA LEU A 169 8.52 8.52 5.14
C LEU A 169 9.91 8.80 5.74
N ARG A 170 10.04 9.81 6.61
CA ARG A 170 11.31 10.12 7.28
C ARG A 170 11.75 9.00 8.22
N SER A 171 10.84 8.47 9.03
CA SER A 171 11.11 7.36 9.95
C SER A 171 11.47 6.09 9.18
N THR A 172 10.70 5.75 8.14
CA THR A 172 11.01 4.63 7.26
C THR A 172 12.41 4.80 6.66
N TRP A 173 12.74 5.96 6.10
CA TRP A 173 14.07 6.19 5.52
C TRP A 173 15.23 6.11 6.54
N ALA A 174 14.99 6.51 7.79
CA ALA A 174 16.00 6.50 8.84
C ALA A 174 16.25 5.11 9.42
N HIS A 175 15.21 4.27 9.49
CA HIS A 175 15.25 2.99 10.21
C HIS A 175 15.12 1.75 9.32
N LEU A 176 14.87 1.91 8.02
CA LEU A 176 14.80 0.77 7.10
C LEU A 176 16.17 0.09 6.97
N ASP A 177 16.24 -1.14 7.48
CA ASP A 177 17.36 -2.05 7.33
C ASP A 177 16.94 -3.31 6.52
N ASP A 178 17.90 -4.21 6.28
CA ASP A 178 17.67 -5.44 5.49
C ASP A 178 16.57 -6.33 6.10
N GLN A 179 16.51 -6.41 7.44
CA GLN A 179 15.55 -7.28 8.13
C GLN A 179 14.13 -6.72 8.01
N LEU A 180 13.95 -5.42 8.30
CA LEU A 180 12.64 -4.78 8.21
C LEU A 180 12.14 -4.70 6.77
N ALA A 181 13.04 -4.54 5.78
CA ALA A 181 12.67 -4.57 4.37
C ALA A 181 12.15 -5.95 3.94
N GLU A 182 12.79 -7.04 4.39
CA GLU A 182 12.40 -8.42 4.05
C GLU A 182 11.08 -8.83 4.75
N GLU A 183 10.95 -8.56 6.05
CA GLU A 183 9.81 -8.99 6.86
C GLU A 183 8.61 -8.04 6.74
N GLY A 184 8.86 -6.73 6.69
CA GLY A 184 7.85 -5.68 6.79
C GLY A 184 7.60 -4.89 5.51
N GLY A 185 8.41 -5.06 4.47
CA GLY A 185 8.38 -4.19 3.28
C GLY A 185 7.01 -4.12 2.58
N GLY A 186 6.28 -5.23 2.52
CA GLY A 186 4.92 -5.26 1.95
C GLY A 186 3.91 -4.44 2.77
N ALA A 187 3.94 -4.59 4.10
CA ALA A 187 3.06 -3.84 5.02
C ALA A 187 3.40 -2.35 5.01
N LEU A 188 4.68 -1.99 5.00
CA LEU A 188 5.13 -0.61 4.90
C LEU A 188 4.76 0.02 3.55
N SER A 189 4.85 -0.73 2.45
CA SER A 189 4.38 -0.27 1.14
C SER A 189 2.87 -0.02 1.13
N ALA A 190 2.07 -0.89 1.75
CA ALA A 190 0.63 -0.67 1.89
C ALA A 190 0.32 0.57 2.74
N ALA A 191 1.00 0.73 3.88
CA ALA A 191 0.87 1.90 4.74
C ALA A 191 1.24 3.21 4.03
N LEU A 192 2.30 3.20 3.21
CA LEU A 192 2.69 4.35 2.38
C LEU A 192 1.54 4.80 1.48
N TRP A 193 0.89 3.85 0.80
CA TRP A 193 -0.20 4.15 -0.11
C TRP A 193 -1.45 4.67 0.61
N ASP A 194 -1.80 4.08 1.76
CA ASP A 194 -2.95 4.53 2.57
C ASP A 194 -2.71 5.95 3.12
N LEU A 195 -1.51 6.22 3.65
CA LEU A 195 -1.13 7.55 4.13
C LEU A 195 -1.08 8.58 3.00
N ALA A 196 -0.57 8.20 1.82
CA ALA A 196 -0.60 9.06 0.64
C ALA A 196 -2.04 9.42 0.27
N ALA A 197 -2.94 8.44 0.17
CA ALA A 197 -4.34 8.72 -0.14
C ALA A 197 -5.00 9.65 0.87
N LEU A 198 -4.79 9.42 2.17
CA LEU A 198 -5.30 10.29 3.22
C LEU A 198 -4.76 11.72 3.11
N ALA A 199 -3.45 11.87 2.86
CA ALA A 199 -2.80 13.17 2.73
C ALA A 199 -3.33 13.98 1.53
N TYR A 200 -3.74 13.31 0.45
CA TYR A 200 -4.31 13.93 -0.76
C TYR A 200 -5.84 13.90 -0.83
N GLY A 201 -6.53 13.48 0.23
CA GLY A 201 -8.00 13.41 0.27
C GLY A 201 -8.60 12.42 -0.72
N LEU A 202 -7.84 11.41 -1.16
CA LEU A 202 -8.32 10.35 -2.02
C LEU A 202 -9.12 9.33 -1.20
N PRO A 203 -10.24 8.79 -1.74
CA PRO A 203 -10.97 7.75 -1.04
C PRO A 203 -10.09 6.50 -0.91
N ARG A 204 -10.14 5.80 0.22
CA ARG A 204 -9.35 4.57 0.46
C ARG A 204 -9.53 3.54 -0.66
N SER A 205 -10.74 3.43 -1.21
CA SER A 205 -11.02 2.55 -2.35
C SER A 205 -10.17 2.88 -3.57
N ALA A 206 -9.74 4.13 -3.78
CA ALA A 206 -8.90 4.48 -4.93
C ALA A 206 -7.46 3.93 -4.82
N VAL A 207 -6.99 3.60 -3.61
CA VAL A 207 -5.62 3.13 -3.35
C VAL A 207 -5.53 1.77 -2.65
N ALA A 208 -6.64 1.13 -2.33
CA ALA A 208 -6.64 -0.17 -1.67
C ALA A 208 -5.85 -1.19 -2.50
N THR A 209 -5.07 -2.04 -1.82
CA THR A 209 -4.35 -3.16 -2.45
C THR A 209 -5.36 -4.25 -2.81
N GLY A 210 -5.87 -4.21 -4.03
CA GLY A 210 -6.85 -5.16 -4.54
C GLY A 210 -7.49 -4.71 -5.84
N THR A 211 -7.74 -5.65 -6.75
CA THR A 211 -8.62 -5.42 -7.89
C THR A 211 -10.02 -5.03 -7.40
N ARG A 212 -10.86 -4.44 -8.26
CA ARG A 212 -12.28 -4.23 -7.94
C ARG A 212 -12.98 -5.54 -7.53
N ALA A 213 -12.51 -6.68 -8.03
CA ALA A 213 -12.95 -8.01 -7.64
C ALA A 213 -12.55 -8.35 -6.19
N ASP A 214 -11.35 -7.99 -5.75
CA ASP A 214 -10.88 -8.18 -4.38
C ASP A 214 -11.65 -7.31 -3.38
N ASP A 215 -11.85 -6.02 -3.71
CA ASP A 215 -12.68 -5.10 -2.91
C ASP A 215 -14.12 -5.64 -2.78
N MET A 216 -14.70 -6.07 -3.91
CA MET A 216 -16.05 -6.61 -3.94
C MET A 216 -16.15 -7.89 -3.10
N ARG A 217 -15.16 -8.78 -3.19
CA ARG A 217 -15.12 -10.00 -2.39
C ARG A 217 -14.98 -9.69 -0.90
N ALA A 218 -14.13 -8.74 -0.51
CA ALA A 218 -13.98 -8.33 0.89
C ALA A 218 -15.29 -7.75 1.46
N GLN A 219 -16.00 -6.93 0.67
CA GLN A 219 -17.33 -6.42 1.06
C GLN A 219 -18.36 -7.56 1.20
N MET A 220 -18.35 -8.53 0.29
CA MET A 220 -19.22 -9.71 0.40
C MET A 220 -18.89 -10.56 1.63
N GLN A 221 -17.61 -10.71 1.98
CA GLN A 221 -17.19 -11.42 3.20
C GLN A 221 -17.67 -10.70 4.47
N ALA A 222 -17.53 -9.37 4.54
CA ALA A 222 -18.05 -8.58 5.65
C ALA A 222 -19.58 -8.69 5.76
N PHE A 223 -20.29 -8.61 4.63
CA PHE A 223 -21.74 -8.81 4.57
C PHE A 223 -22.17 -10.19 5.09
N MET A 224 -21.41 -11.25 4.73
CA MET A 224 -21.64 -12.60 5.24
C MET A 224 -21.43 -12.67 6.76
N GLU A 225 -20.37 -12.06 7.27
CA GLU A 225 -20.01 -12.09 8.70
C GLU A 225 -21.11 -11.47 9.57
N GLU A 226 -21.68 -10.33 9.15
CA GLU A 226 -22.78 -9.65 9.85
C GLU A 226 -24.07 -10.48 9.88
N ARG A 227 -24.25 -11.38 8.91
CA ARG A 227 -25.48 -12.14 8.68
C ARG A 227 -25.33 -13.63 8.91
N LEU A 228 -24.27 -14.09 9.59
CA LEU A 228 -24.08 -15.52 9.85
C LEU A 228 -25.29 -16.15 10.56
N HIS A 229 -26.02 -15.36 11.37
CA HIS A 229 -27.24 -15.76 12.07
C HIS A 229 -28.43 -16.08 11.15
N ASP A 230 -28.46 -15.54 9.92
CA ASP A 230 -29.58 -15.72 8.98
C ASP A 230 -29.46 -17.06 8.23
N PRO A 231 -30.37 -18.03 8.44
CA PRO A 231 -30.32 -19.31 7.73
C PRO A 231 -30.47 -19.20 6.22
N ALA A 232 -31.04 -18.11 5.70
CA ALA A 232 -31.21 -17.86 4.27
C ALA A 232 -29.95 -17.26 3.61
N LEU A 233 -28.91 -16.92 4.40
CA LEU A 233 -27.65 -16.39 3.87
C LEU A 233 -27.01 -17.37 2.89
N GLY A 234 -26.83 -16.91 1.64
CA GLY A 234 -26.23 -17.71 0.57
C GLY A 234 -25.98 -16.88 -0.68
N ALA A 235 -25.38 -17.52 -1.70
CA ALA A 235 -24.92 -16.83 -2.91
C ALA A 235 -26.02 -16.03 -3.64
N ALA A 236 -27.29 -16.45 -3.56
CA ALA A 236 -28.41 -15.73 -4.16
C ALA A 236 -28.72 -14.40 -3.44
N MET A 237 -28.70 -14.41 -2.10
CA MET A 237 -28.88 -13.20 -1.28
C MET A 237 -27.76 -12.20 -1.54
N ILE A 238 -26.51 -12.68 -1.54
CA ILE A 238 -25.33 -11.84 -1.80
C ILE A 238 -25.39 -11.24 -3.21
N ALA A 239 -25.74 -12.04 -4.21
CA ALA A 239 -25.87 -11.56 -5.59
C ALA A 239 -26.89 -10.42 -5.71
N ARG A 240 -28.05 -10.56 -5.05
CA ARG A 240 -29.09 -9.54 -5.03
C ARG A 240 -28.64 -8.25 -4.33
N ASP A 241 -28.09 -8.37 -3.12
CA ASP A 241 -27.72 -7.20 -2.30
C ASP A 241 -26.54 -6.41 -2.90
N PHE A 242 -25.67 -7.07 -3.68
CA PHE A 242 -24.56 -6.45 -4.39
C PHE A 242 -24.86 -6.11 -5.86
N ALA A 243 -26.08 -6.35 -6.34
CA ALA A 243 -26.51 -6.13 -7.73
C ALA A 243 -25.58 -6.79 -8.78
N VAL A 244 -25.16 -8.04 -8.53
CA VAL A 244 -24.32 -8.84 -9.42
C VAL A 244 -24.95 -10.19 -9.73
N SER A 245 -24.43 -10.90 -10.74
CA SER A 245 -24.88 -12.27 -11.02
C SER A 245 -24.38 -13.26 -9.97
N ARG A 246 -25.17 -14.33 -9.72
CA ARG A 246 -24.73 -15.45 -8.86
C ARG A 246 -23.42 -16.08 -9.35
N ARG A 247 -23.23 -16.15 -10.67
CA ARG A 247 -22.01 -16.66 -11.30
C ARG A 247 -20.79 -15.82 -10.92
N TYR A 248 -20.94 -14.50 -10.86
CA TYR A 248 -19.86 -13.60 -10.45
C TYR A 248 -19.47 -13.82 -8.97
N VAL A 249 -20.46 -13.97 -8.08
CA VAL A 249 -20.18 -14.32 -6.66
C VAL A 249 -19.43 -15.66 -6.56
N GLN A 250 -19.86 -16.69 -7.31
CA GLN A 250 -19.18 -17.99 -7.31
C GLN A 250 -17.74 -17.89 -7.85
N MET A 251 -17.54 -17.12 -8.92
CA MET A 251 -16.22 -16.88 -9.50
C MET A 251 -15.28 -16.22 -8.47
N LEU A 252 -15.71 -15.14 -7.82
CA LEU A 252 -14.90 -14.43 -6.83
C LEU A 252 -14.44 -15.34 -5.68
N PHE A 253 -15.31 -16.21 -5.18
CA PHE A 253 -14.95 -17.13 -4.10
C PHE A 253 -14.10 -18.30 -4.60
N SER A 254 -14.27 -18.74 -5.85
CA SER A 254 -13.44 -19.79 -6.43
C SER A 254 -11.97 -19.39 -6.57
N GLU A 255 -11.69 -18.09 -6.79
CA GLU A 255 -10.32 -17.55 -6.83
C GLU A 255 -9.57 -17.72 -5.51
N ILE A 256 -10.29 -17.79 -4.39
CA ILE A 256 -9.72 -18.04 -3.06
C ILE A 256 -9.90 -19.49 -2.59
N GLY A 257 -10.27 -20.40 -3.51
CA GLY A 257 -10.41 -21.83 -3.20
C GLY A 257 -11.68 -22.20 -2.43
N PHE A 258 -12.66 -21.31 -2.34
CA PHE A 258 -13.92 -21.57 -1.64
C PHE A 258 -15.14 -21.54 -2.58
N THR A 259 -16.20 -22.24 -2.17
CA THR A 259 -17.54 -21.85 -2.61
C THR A 259 -18.14 -20.88 -1.59
N PRO A 260 -19.07 -19.98 -1.98
CA PRO A 260 -19.70 -19.07 -1.01
C PRO A 260 -20.35 -19.81 0.18
N SER A 261 -21.01 -20.94 -0.08
CA SER A 261 -21.61 -21.77 0.97
C SER A 261 -20.57 -22.44 1.87
N ALA A 262 -19.44 -22.90 1.32
CA ALA A 262 -18.36 -23.46 2.12
C ALA A 262 -17.72 -22.39 3.01
N PHE A 263 -17.53 -21.18 2.50
CA PHE A 263 -17.02 -20.05 3.28
C PHE A 263 -17.97 -19.70 4.44
N ILE A 264 -19.28 -19.56 4.18
CA ILE A 264 -20.29 -19.29 5.23
C ILE A 264 -20.28 -20.40 6.29
N LEU A 265 -20.23 -21.66 5.86
CA LEU A 265 -20.19 -22.79 6.80
C LEU A 265 -18.94 -22.76 7.67
N GLU A 266 -17.77 -22.48 7.09
CA GLU A 266 -16.51 -22.36 7.81
C GLU A 266 -16.60 -21.26 8.88
N ARG A 267 -17.03 -20.05 8.50
CA ARG A 267 -17.19 -18.92 9.42
C ARG A 267 -18.18 -19.21 10.55
N ARG A 268 -19.31 -19.87 10.24
CA ARG A 268 -20.29 -20.32 11.27
C ARG A 268 -19.66 -21.29 12.26
N LEU A 269 -18.86 -22.24 11.79
CA LEU A 269 -18.21 -23.22 12.66
C LEU A 269 -17.10 -22.59 13.53
N GLU A 270 -16.32 -21.67 12.97
CA GLU A 270 -15.32 -20.90 13.72
C GLU A 270 -15.98 -20.08 14.84
N ARG A 271 -17.05 -19.34 14.52
CA ARG A 271 -17.79 -18.56 15.52
C ARG A 271 -18.46 -19.43 16.59
N ALA A 272 -18.95 -20.62 16.19
CA ALA A 272 -19.48 -21.59 17.14
C ALA A 272 -18.39 -22.12 18.09
N ALA A 273 -17.19 -22.37 17.57
CA ALA A 273 -16.06 -22.83 18.38
C ALA A 273 -15.62 -21.77 19.39
N GLU A 274 -15.54 -20.50 18.99
CA GLU A 274 -15.23 -19.39 19.89
C GLU A 274 -16.22 -19.33 21.06
N ARG A 275 -17.53 -19.35 20.75
CA ARG A 275 -18.59 -19.26 21.77
C ARG A 275 -18.61 -20.47 22.69
N LEU A 276 -18.54 -21.68 22.13
CA LEU A 276 -18.50 -22.91 22.94
C LEU A 276 -17.19 -23.03 23.73
N GLY A 277 -16.11 -22.42 23.25
CA GLY A 277 -14.82 -22.33 23.92
C GLY A 277 -14.83 -21.44 25.17
N GLN A 278 -15.83 -20.57 25.33
CA GLN A 278 -16.07 -19.83 26.58
C GLN A 278 -16.78 -20.70 27.62
N GLY A 279 -17.40 -21.81 27.21
CA GLY A 279 -18.04 -22.78 28.09
C GLY A 279 -19.42 -22.38 28.61
N GLU A 280 -19.85 -21.14 28.47
CA GLU A 280 -21.10 -20.65 29.08
C GLU A 280 -22.34 -21.08 28.28
N ASP A 281 -22.24 -21.02 26.94
CA ASP A 281 -23.39 -21.18 26.06
C ASP A 281 -23.93 -22.61 25.90
N CYS A 282 -25.24 -22.73 25.68
CA CYS A 282 -25.89 -23.96 25.25
C CYS A 282 -25.55 -24.28 23.79
N VAL A 283 -25.20 -25.54 23.50
CA VAL A 283 -24.84 -26.02 22.15
C VAL A 283 -25.96 -25.75 21.14
N THR A 284 -27.21 -25.97 21.55
CA THR A 284 -28.39 -25.76 20.70
C THR A 284 -28.57 -24.29 20.35
N ASP A 285 -28.42 -23.40 21.33
CA ASP A 285 -28.60 -21.96 21.15
C ASP A 285 -27.49 -21.38 20.26
N VAL A 286 -26.24 -21.83 20.43
CA VAL A 286 -25.13 -21.45 19.56
C VAL A 286 -25.39 -21.88 18.11
N ALA A 287 -25.89 -23.10 17.90
CA ALA A 287 -26.18 -23.59 16.55
C ALA A 287 -27.26 -22.73 15.87
N PHE A 288 -28.40 -22.50 16.53
CA PHE A 288 -29.50 -21.75 15.92
C PHE A 288 -29.18 -20.25 15.75
N SER A 289 -28.50 -19.64 16.71
CA SER A 289 -28.08 -18.22 16.60
C SER A 289 -27.01 -17.98 15.53
N LEU A 290 -26.37 -19.03 15.01
CA LEU A 290 -25.45 -18.98 13.87
C LEU A 290 -26.09 -19.53 12.58
N GLY A 291 -27.42 -19.56 12.51
CA GLY A 291 -28.14 -19.83 11.26
C GLY A 291 -28.16 -21.30 10.83
N PHE A 292 -27.88 -22.25 11.71
CA PHE A 292 -28.13 -23.67 11.44
C PHE A 292 -29.60 -23.99 11.70
N ASN A 293 -30.29 -24.61 10.74
CA ASN A 293 -31.68 -25.07 10.91
C ASN A 293 -31.81 -26.49 11.49
N ASP A 294 -30.70 -27.22 11.57
CA ASP A 294 -30.67 -28.61 12.02
C ASP A 294 -29.45 -28.87 12.91
N LEU A 295 -29.71 -29.32 14.14
CA LEU A 295 -28.68 -29.61 15.13
C LEU A 295 -27.84 -30.83 14.75
N SER A 296 -28.41 -31.78 14.01
CA SER A 296 -27.71 -32.96 13.52
C SER A 296 -26.68 -32.60 12.45
N HIS A 297 -27.02 -31.68 11.54
CA HIS A 297 -26.14 -31.11 10.54
C HIS A 297 -25.02 -30.29 11.18
N PHE A 298 -25.35 -29.40 12.13
CA PHE A 298 -24.36 -28.65 12.89
C PHE A 298 -23.35 -29.58 13.57
N SER A 299 -23.83 -30.58 14.32
CA SER A 299 -22.96 -31.49 15.08
C SER A 299 -22.02 -32.30 14.18
N ARG A 300 -22.50 -32.76 13.03
CA ARG A 300 -21.66 -33.47 12.04
C ARG A 300 -20.63 -32.54 11.42
N ALA A 301 -21.03 -31.33 11.00
CA ALA A 301 -20.13 -30.36 10.37
C ALA A 301 -19.04 -29.90 11.34
N PHE A 302 -19.41 -29.59 12.58
CA PHE A 302 -18.49 -29.20 13.65
C PHE A 302 -17.49 -30.32 13.96
N ARG A 303 -17.96 -31.56 14.14
CA ARG A 303 -17.07 -32.71 14.38
C ARG A 303 -16.12 -32.96 13.22
N ARG A 304 -16.60 -32.84 11.98
CA ARG A 304 -15.75 -32.97 10.79
C ARG A 304 -14.64 -31.91 10.76
N ARG A 305 -14.93 -30.69 11.20
CA ARG A 305 -13.99 -29.56 11.17
C ARG A 305 -13.01 -29.53 12.34
N LEU A 306 -13.45 -29.91 13.54
CA LEU A 306 -12.68 -29.76 14.79
C LEU A 306 -12.30 -31.09 15.44
N GLY A 307 -12.68 -32.22 14.86
CA GLY A 307 -12.34 -33.56 15.33
C GLY A 307 -13.18 -34.06 16.52
N VAL A 308 -13.86 -33.18 17.24
CA VAL A 308 -14.66 -33.49 18.44
C VAL A 308 -16.10 -32.98 18.33
N SER A 309 -17.02 -33.54 19.12
CA SER A 309 -18.40 -33.04 19.14
C SER A 309 -18.49 -31.66 19.81
N PRO A 310 -19.48 -30.82 19.44
CA PRO A 310 -19.67 -29.50 20.06
C PRO A 310 -19.79 -29.57 21.59
N ARG A 311 -20.50 -30.59 22.11
CA ARG A 311 -20.65 -30.81 23.55
C ARG A 311 -19.32 -31.14 24.22
N ALA A 312 -18.55 -32.07 23.63
CA ALA A 312 -17.24 -32.43 24.17
C ALA A 312 -16.27 -31.23 24.15
N TYR A 313 -16.32 -30.42 23.10
CA TYR A 313 -15.53 -29.18 22.97
C TYR A 313 -15.85 -28.20 24.10
N ARG A 314 -17.14 -27.91 24.32
CA ARG A 314 -17.60 -27.03 25.41
C ARG A 314 -17.26 -27.57 26.80
N ASP A 315 -17.49 -28.87 27.04
CA ASP A 315 -17.24 -29.47 28.35
C ASP A 315 -15.73 -29.48 28.68
N ALA A 316 -14.86 -29.60 27.66
CA ALA A 316 -13.42 -29.44 27.83
C ALA A 316 -13.03 -27.99 28.17
N ALA A 317 -13.67 -27.00 27.54
CA ALA A 317 -13.47 -25.58 27.88
C ALA A 317 -13.89 -25.26 29.32
N ARG A 318 -15.05 -25.75 29.77
CA ARG A 318 -15.51 -25.60 31.17
C ARG A 318 -14.51 -26.13 32.19
N ARG A 319 -13.92 -27.30 31.92
CA ARG A 319 -12.90 -27.88 32.80
C ARG A 319 -11.65 -27.01 32.90
N ARG A 320 -11.22 -26.39 31.79
CA ARG A 320 -10.07 -25.48 31.78
C ARG A 320 -10.32 -24.18 32.54
N ALA A 321 -11.55 -23.65 32.49
CA ALA A 321 -11.91 -22.43 33.21
C ALA A 321 -12.10 -22.65 34.73
N ALA A 322 -12.31 -23.90 35.16
CA ALA A 322 -12.46 -24.28 36.56
C ALA A 322 -11.13 -24.68 37.26
N THR A 323 -10.00 -24.62 36.54
CA THR A 323 -8.65 -24.85 37.07
C THR A 323 -7.91 -23.53 37.18
#